data_AF-A0A7G8WDQ2-F1
#
_entry.id   AF-A0A7G8WDQ2-F1
#
_cell.length_a   1.000
_cell.length_b   1.000
_cell.length_c   1.000
_cell.angle_alpha   90.00
_cell.angle_beta   90.00
_cell.angle_gamma   90.00
#
_symmetry.space_group_name_H-M   'P 1'
#
loop_
_entity.id
_entity.type
_entity.pdbx_description
1 polymer ?
#
loop_
_entity_poly.entity_id
_entity_poly.type
_entity_poly.pdbx_seq_one_letter_code
_entity_poly.pdbx_strand_id
1 'polypeptide(L)'
;MKTTFTSIFIGILSILALSWLFINHQEDVSMDLIFDKKIIDGDLVFRSVNTGTLDATHYNEFGIIEKSLGKLYVWDNQNTMKRSFQDWVKEGNGGHIKVYSIKSSNFNINTLELQNGTYSHVMNSEALEFVTESK
;
A
#
# COMPACT_ATOMS: atom_id res chain seq x y z
N MET A 1 -31.69 39.98 -13.54
CA MET A 1 -30.47 39.88 -12.69
C MET A 1 -30.38 38.63 -11.81
N LYS A 2 -31.50 37.99 -11.40
CA LYS A 2 -31.42 36.76 -10.57
C LYS A 2 -30.85 35.55 -11.33
N THR A 3 -31.26 35.35 -12.58
CA THR A 3 -30.85 34.19 -13.40
C THR A 3 -29.36 34.15 -13.74
N THR A 4 -28.76 35.29 -14.06
CA THR A 4 -27.31 35.39 -14.35
C THR A 4 -26.44 35.06 -13.13
N PHE A 5 -26.89 35.44 -11.93
CA PHE A 5 -26.19 35.10 -10.68
C PHE A 5 -26.26 33.60 -10.39
N THR A 6 -27.41 32.96 -10.64
CA THR A 6 -27.59 31.52 -10.44
C THR A 6 -26.70 30.71 -11.40
N SER A 7 -26.58 31.13 -12.67
CA SER A 7 -25.74 30.47 -13.66
C SER A 7 -24.25 30.52 -13.31
N ILE A 8 -23.76 31.68 -12.82
CA ILE A 8 -22.37 31.85 -12.37
C ILE A 8 -22.09 30.95 -11.16
N PHE A 9 -23.03 30.88 -10.21
CA PHE A 9 -22.88 30.06 -9.01
C PHE A 9 -22.81 28.56 -9.33
N ILE A 10 -23.66 28.07 -10.24
CA ILE A 10 -23.64 26.66 -10.70
C ILE A 10 -22.33 26.35 -11.45
N GLY A 11 -21.84 27.28 -12.26
CA GLY A 11 -20.57 27.14 -12.97
C GLY A 11 -19.38 27.00 -12.01
N ILE A 12 -19.33 27.81 -10.95
CA ILE A 12 -18.26 27.72 -9.94
C ILE A 12 -18.37 26.40 -9.15
N LEU A 13 -19.58 25.98 -8.78
CA LEU A 13 -19.80 24.73 -8.04
C LEU A 13 -19.37 23.50 -8.84
N SER A 14 -19.61 23.49 -10.15
CA SER A 14 -19.20 22.40 -11.03
C SER A 14 -17.68 22.35 -11.22
N ILE A 15 -17.00 23.49 -11.32
CA ILE A 15 -15.53 23.54 -11.36
C ILE A 15 -14.93 23.00 -10.04
N LEU A 16 -15.50 23.37 -8.89
CA LEU A 16 -15.06 22.86 -7.58
C LEU A 16 -15.28 21.35 -7.41
N ALA A 17 -16.39 20.81 -7.92
CA ALA A 17 -16.65 19.38 -7.89
C ALA A 17 -15.68 18.60 -8.81
N LEU A 18 -15.39 19.15 -10.00
CA LEU A 18 -14.43 18.56 -10.95
C LEU A 18 -12.99 18.62 -10.43
N SER A 19 -12.60 19.70 -9.76
CA SER A 19 -11.27 19.81 -9.15
C SER A 19 -11.09 18.87 -7.97
N TRP A 20 -12.13 18.68 -7.14
CA TRP A 20 -12.11 17.70 -6.04
C TRP A 20 -11.90 16.26 -6.54
N LEU A 21 -12.58 15.87 -7.61
CA LEU A 21 -12.38 14.57 -8.25
C LEU A 21 -10.95 14.41 -8.80
N PHE A 22 -10.39 15.48 -9.39
CA PHE A 22 -9.04 15.46 -9.95
C PHE A 22 -7.94 15.35 -8.88
N ILE A 23 -8.09 16.07 -7.76
CA ILE A 23 -7.12 16.07 -6.65
C ILE A 23 -7.09 14.69 -5.97
N ASN A 24 -8.26 14.11 -5.68
CA ASN A 24 -8.32 12.77 -5.08
C ASN A 24 -7.73 11.69 -5.99
N HIS A 25 -7.85 11.85 -7.31
CA HIS A 25 -7.24 10.92 -8.26
C HIS A 25 -5.71 11.09 -8.36
N GLN A 26 -5.19 12.30 -8.19
CA GLN A 26 -3.74 12.56 -8.24
C GLN A 26 -2.98 11.95 -7.05
N GLU A 27 -3.52 12.02 -5.83
CA GLU A 27 -2.90 11.38 -4.67
C GLU A 27 -2.86 9.86 -4.85
N ASP A 28 -3.94 9.28 -5.39
CA ASP A 28 -4.12 7.86 -5.69
C ASP A 28 -3.20 7.36 -6.82
N VAL A 29 -2.63 8.26 -7.63
CA VAL A 29 -1.67 7.90 -8.67
C VAL A 29 -0.22 7.98 -8.16
N SER A 30 0.03 8.78 -7.11
CA SER A 30 1.39 9.12 -6.68
C SER A 30 2.14 7.98 -5.97
N MET A 31 1.47 7.20 -5.11
CA MET A 31 2.08 6.06 -4.43
C MET A 31 2.26 4.87 -5.37
N ASP A 32 1.26 4.57 -6.21
CA ASP A 32 1.35 3.51 -7.21
C ASP A 32 2.56 3.74 -8.14
N LEU A 33 2.82 4.98 -8.58
CA LEU A 33 3.96 5.27 -9.46
C LEU A 33 5.36 5.02 -8.88
N ILE A 34 5.55 5.17 -7.56
CA ILE A 34 6.85 4.91 -6.91
C ILE A 34 7.16 3.41 -6.88
N PHE A 35 6.11 2.60 -6.78
CA PHE A 35 6.18 1.17 -6.55
C PHE A 35 6.06 0.34 -7.83
N ASP A 36 5.38 0.84 -8.85
CA ASP A 36 4.92 0.04 -10.01
C ASP A 36 6.04 -0.49 -10.92
N LYS A 37 7.25 0.09 -10.90
CA LYS A 37 8.37 -0.35 -11.77
C LYS A 37 9.24 -1.46 -11.20
N LYS A 38 9.38 -1.55 -9.88
CA LYS A 38 10.28 -2.53 -9.24
C LYS A 38 9.55 -3.74 -8.70
N ILE A 39 8.27 -3.57 -8.37
CA ILE A 39 7.47 -4.59 -7.74
C ILE A 39 6.83 -5.49 -8.79
N ILE A 40 6.86 -6.78 -8.51
CA ILE A 40 6.29 -7.83 -9.35
C ILE A 40 5.21 -8.62 -8.60
N ASP A 41 4.42 -9.38 -9.36
CA ASP A 41 3.46 -10.33 -8.79
C ASP A 41 4.14 -11.33 -7.87
N GLY A 42 3.57 -11.53 -6.69
CA GLY A 42 4.08 -12.46 -5.69
C GLY A 42 5.12 -11.85 -4.74
N ASP A 43 5.52 -10.59 -4.92
CA ASP A 43 6.32 -9.89 -3.93
C ASP A 43 5.58 -9.79 -2.59
N LEU A 44 6.34 -9.79 -1.49
CA LEU A 44 5.82 -9.65 -0.14
C LEU A 44 5.93 -8.20 0.30
N VAL A 45 4.83 -7.63 0.77
CA VAL A 45 4.84 -6.34 1.46
C VAL A 45 4.70 -6.55 2.95
N PHE A 46 5.53 -5.87 3.73
CA PHE A 46 5.45 -5.86 5.18
C PHE A 46 5.19 -4.43 5.65
N ARG A 47 4.34 -4.28 6.66
CA ARG A 47 4.03 -2.99 7.28
C ARG A 47 4.19 -3.03 8.79
N SER A 48 4.49 -1.87 9.36
CA SER A 48 4.48 -1.64 10.80
C SER A 48 3.13 -1.07 11.23
N VAL A 49 2.27 -1.87 11.86
CA VAL A 49 0.98 -1.41 12.38
C VAL A 49 1.09 -1.07 13.87
N ASN A 50 0.91 0.22 14.16
CA ASN A 50 0.44 0.79 15.42
C ASN A 50 0.92 0.12 16.73
N THR A 51 2.21 0.21 17.04
CA THR A 51 2.77 -0.26 18.33
C THR A 51 2.68 0.78 19.47
N GLY A 52 2.05 1.94 19.25
CA GLY A 52 1.99 3.03 20.24
C GLY A 52 3.37 3.63 20.60
N THR A 53 4.42 3.17 19.92
CA THR A 53 5.81 3.59 20.06
C THR A 53 6.27 4.09 18.70
N LEU A 54 7.05 5.17 18.69
CA LEU A 54 7.59 5.80 17.48
C LEU A 54 8.60 4.93 16.72
N ASP A 55 8.84 3.69 17.18
CA ASP A 55 9.81 2.79 16.57
C ASP A 55 9.22 2.16 15.31
N ALA A 56 9.57 2.78 14.18
CA ALA A 56 9.35 2.40 12.79
C ALA A 56 9.89 1.00 12.36
N THR A 57 10.14 0.11 13.32
CA THR A 57 10.86 -1.15 13.12
C THR A 57 10.02 -2.39 13.41
N HIS A 58 8.79 -2.23 13.91
CA HIS A 58 7.91 -3.34 14.28
C HIS A 58 7.01 -3.80 13.12
N TYR A 59 7.62 -4.41 12.11
CA TYR A 59 6.88 -5.00 11.00
C TYR A 59 6.11 -6.25 11.45
N ASN A 60 4.84 -6.09 11.78
CA ASN A 60 3.99 -7.10 12.41
C ASN A 60 2.90 -7.65 11.48
N GLU A 61 2.77 -7.08 10.29
CA GLU A 61 1.82 -7.54 9.29
C GLU A 61 2.48 -7.64 7.92
N PHE A 62 2.00 -8.58 7.12
CA PHE A 62 2.46 -8.77 5.75
C PHE A 62 1.32 -9.17 4.83
N GLY A 63 1.55 -8.98 3.53
CA GLY A 63 0.66 -9.42 2.47
C GLY A 63 1.42 -9.73 1.20
N ILE A 64 0.71 -10.29 0.22
CA ILE A 64 1.25 -10.70 -1.08
C ILE A 64 0.75 -9.72 -2.12
N ILE A 65 1.67 -9.19 -2.92
CA ILE A 65 1.36 -8.23 -3.97
C ILE A 65 0.83 -8.95 -5.20
N GLU A 66 -0.25 -8.40 -5.76
CA GLU A 66 -0.77 -8.75 -7.07
C GLU A 66 -0.91 -7.48 -7.92
N LYS A 67 -0.35 -7.50 -9.12
CA LYS A 67 -0.46 -6.46 -10.15
C LYS A 67 -1.51 -6.88 -11.15
N SER A 68 -2.57 -6.09 -11.23
CA SER A 68 -3.68 -6.33 -12.15
C SER A 68 -4.11 -5.03 -12.80
N LEU A 69 -4.19 -5.03 -14.13
CA LEU A 69 -4.60 -3.86 -14.93
C LEU A 69 -3.77 -2.59 -14.62
N GLY A 70 -2.48 -2.74 -14.34
CA GLY A 70 -1.58 -1.63 -14.01
C GLY A 70 -1.78 -1.04 -12.61
N LYS A 71 -2.50 -1.73 -11.73
CA LYS A 71 -2.70 -1.36 -10.33
C LYS A 71 -2.12 -2.42 -9.41
N LEU A 72 -1.70 -2.00 -8.22
CA LEU A 72 -1.21 -2.89 -7.18
C LEU A 72 -2.32 -3.20 -6.17
N TYR A 73 -2.39 -4.48 -5.82
CA TYR A 73 -3.28 -5.02 -4.80
C TYR A 73 -2.46 -5.83 -3.79
N VAL A 74 -2.99 -5.95 -2.59
CA VAL A 74 -2.40 -6.76 -1.52
C VAL A 74 -3.43 -7.78 -1.07
N TRP A 75 -3.05 -9.06 -1.13
CA TRP A 75 -3.71 -10.14 -0.42
C TRP A 75 -3.18 -10.20 0.99
N ASP A 76 -4.07 -10.36 1.98
CA ASP A 76 -3.64 -10.71 3.33
C ASP A 76 -2.91 -12.06 3.36
N ASN A 77 -2.18 -12.32 4.44
CA ASN A 77 -1.39 -13.56 4.59
C ASN A 77 -2.22 -14.85 4.56
N GLN A 78 -3.54 -14.76 4.72
CA GLN A 78 -4.47 -15.88 4.61
C GLN A 78 -5.12 -16.00 3.22
N ASN A 79 -4.83 -15.08 2.29
CA ASN A 79 -5.46 -14.96 0.97
C ASN A 79 -7.00 -14.90 1.03
N THR A 80 -7.56 -14.34 2.10
CA THR A 80 -9.01 -14.18 2.28
C THR A 80 -9.49 -12.82 1.80
N MET A 81 -8.62 -11.81 1.83
CA MET A 81 -9.01 -10.44 1.54
C MET A 81 -7.99 -9.75 0.63
N LYS A 82 -8.51 -9.20 -0.47
CA LYS A 82 -7.76 -8.37 -1.41
C LYS A 82 -8.14 -6.91 -1.24
N ARG A 83 -7.15 -6.04 -1.09
CA ARG A 83 -7.35 -4.59 -1.05
C ARG A 83 -6.45 -3.91 -2.06
N SER A 84 -6.78 -2.67 -2.43
CA SER A 84 -5.82 -1.84 -3.16
C SER A 84 -4.57 -1.66 -2.28
N PHE A 85 -3.40 -1.55 -2.90
CA PHE A 85 -2.15 -1.36 -2.15
C PHE A 85 -2.23 -0.13 -1.25
N GLN A 86 -2.87 0.94 -1.71
CA GLN A 86 -2.99 2.19 -0.96
C GLN A 86 -3.93 2.10 0.23
N ASP A 87 -5.10 1.47 0.07
CA ASP A 87 -6.02 1.27 1.18
C ASP A 87 -5.36 0.40 2.25
N TRP A 88 -4.64 -0.63 1.82
CA TRP A 88 -3.85 -1.45 2.71
C TRP A 88 -2.80 -0.60 3.44
N VAL A 89 -1.97 0.20 2.77
CA VAL A 89 -1.00 1.05 3.48
C VAL A 89 -1.67 2.03 4.47
N LYS A 90 -2.78 2.68 4.08
CA LYS A 90 -3.51 3.65 4.90
C LYS A 90 -4.07 3.02 6.19
N GLU A 91 -4.60 1.81 6.11
CA GLU A 91 -5.13 1.09 7.29
C GLU A 91 -4.06 0.72 8.30
N GLY A 92 -2.81 0.58 7.86
CA GLY A 92 -1.65 0.46 8.74
C GLY A 92 -1.26 1.77 9.44
N ASN A 93 -2.13 2.78 9.41
CA ASN A 93 -1.87 4.17 9.82
C ASN A 93 -0.71 4.84 9.04
N GLY A 94 -0.50 4.44 7.77
CA GLY A 94 0.62 4.95 6.98
C GLY A 94 1.99 4.54 7.52
N GLY A 95 2.05 3.44 8.28
CA GLY A 95 3.30 2.92 8.82
C GLY A 95 4.32 2.56 7.74
N HIS A 96 5.59 2.51 8.15
CA HIS A 96 6.71 2.16 7.27
C HIS A 96 6.44 0.82 6.57
N ILE A 97 6.67 0.79 5.27
CA ILE A 97 6.51 -0.41 4.44
C ILE A 97 7.83 -0.83 3.82
N LYS A 98 8.01 -2.15 3.72
CA LYS A 98 9.11 -2.76 3.00
C LYS A 98 8.60 -3.86 2.09
N VAL A 99 9.16 -3.93 0.90
CA VAL A 99 8.80 -4.92 -0.12
C VAL A 99 10.00 -5.81 -0.41
N TYR A 100 9.72 -7.11 -0.50
CA TYR A 100 10.71 -8.15 -0.71
C TYR A 100 10.26 -9.14 -1.78
N SER A 101 11.17 -9.58 -2.63
CA SER A 101 10.95 -10.68 -3.57
C SER A 101 11.41 -11.99 -2.97
N ILE A 102 10.69 -13.08 -3.24
CA ILE A 102 11.07 -14.42 -2.81
C ILE A 102 12.19 -14.94 -3.72
N LYS A 103 13.35 -15.27 -3.14
CA LYS A 103 14.49 -15.88 -3.87
C LYS A 103 14.51 -17.41 -3.79
N SER A 104 14.08 -17.96 -2.67
CA SER A 104 14.15 -19.40 -2.43
C SER A 104 12.84 -20.07 -2.81
N SER A 105 12.89 -21.08 -3.68
CA SER A 105 11.74 -21.92 -4.03
C SER A 105 11.19 -22.72 -2.84
N ASN A 106 11.98 -22.88 -1.78
CA ASN A 106 11.58 -23.56 -0.55
C ASN A 106 10.94 -22.61 0.47
N PHE A 107 10.85 -21.32 0.17
CA PHE A 107 10.23 -20.35 1.06
C PHE A 107 8.72 -20.58 1.09
N ASN A 108 8.19 -20.84 2.28
CA ASN A 108 6.75 -21.06 2.48
C ASN A 108 6.15 -19.91 3.27
N ILE A 109 5.41 -19.05 2.57
CA ILE A 109 4.67 -17.93 3.16
C ILE A 109 3.66 -18.36 4.23
N ASN A 110 3.12 -19.57 4.13
CA ASN A 110 2.07 -20.06 5.04
C ASN A 110 2.64 -20.52 6.39
N THR A 111 3.96 -20.62 6.52
CA THR A 111 4.64 -21.00 7.78
C THR A 111 5.23 -19.80 8.51
N LEU A 112 4.99 -18.58 8.03
CA LEU A 112 5.52 -17.38 8.66
C LEU A 112 4.74 -17.08 9.95
N GLU A 113 5.48 -16.97 11.05
CA GLU A 113 4.95 -16.63 12.36
C GLU A 113 5.70 -15.42 12.91
N LEU A 114 5.05 -14.61 13.74
CA LEU A 114 5.73 -13.49 14.40
C LEU A 114 6.74 -14.03 15.41
N GLN A 115 7.96 -13.48 15.40
CA GLN A 115 8.93 -13.67 16.47
C GLN A 115 9.14 -12.34 17.19
N ASN A 116 8.94 -12.30 18.50
CA ASN A 116 8.99 -11.07 19.30
C ASN A 116 8.08 -9.96 18.74
N GLY A 117 6.93 -10.34 18.17
CA GLY A 117 5.95 -9.43 17.59
C GLY A 117 6.34 -8.83 16.23
N THR A 118 7.39 -9.33 15.56
CA THR A 118 7.81 -8.84 14.24
C THR A 118 8.25 -9.96 13.28
N TYR A 119 8.11 -9.71 11.98
CA TYR A 119 8.66 -10.50 10.88
C TYR A 119 10.11 -10.13 10.51
N SER A 120 10.81 -9.35 11.34
CA SER A 120 12.21 -8.96 11.07
C SER A 120 13.14 -10.15 10.81
N HIS A 121 12.92 -11.29 11.48
CA HIS A 121 13.66 -12.54 11.23
C HIS A 121 13.46 -13.10 9.80
N VAL A 122 12.26 -12.92 9.23
CA VAL A 122 11.94 -13.29 7.84
C VAL A 122 12.65 -12.34 6.87
N MET A 123 12.58 -11.03 7.14
CA MET A 123 13.19 -9.99 6.31
C MET A 123 14.71 -10.09 6.24
N ASN A 124 15.33 -10.59 7.30
CA ASN A 124 16.77 -10.79 7.39
C ASN A 124 17.21 -12.18 6.88
N SER A 125 16.29 -12.99 6.37
CA SER A 125 16.61 -14.31 5.82
C SER A 125 17.19 -14.19 4.41
N GLU A 126 18.05 -15.13 4.04
CA GLU A 126 18.58 -15.24 2.66
C GLU A 126 17.51 -15.69 1.65
N ALA A 127 16.33 -16.07 2.13
CA ALA A 127 15.22 -16.50 1.28
C ALA A 127 14.50 -15.33 0.60
N LEU A 128 14.73 -14.10 1.05
CA LEU A 128 14.12 -12.88 0.52
C LEU A 128 15.17 -11.90 -0.01
N GLU A 129 14.79 -11.13 -1.02
CA GLU A 129 15.56 -10.01 -1.56
C GLU A 129 14.81 -8.70 -1.35
N PHE A 130 15.49 -7.70 -0.81
CA PHE A 130 14.91 -6.37 -0.64
C PHE A 130 14.67 -5.69 -1.99
N VAL A 131 13.44 -5.22 -2.21
CA VAL A 131 13.04 -4.52 -3.43
C VAL A 131 13.03 -3.01 -3.21
N THR A 132 12.28 -2.55 -2.20
CA THR A 132 12.08 -1.12 -1.92
C THR A 132 11.43 -0.90 -0.55
N GLU A 133 11.48 0.34 -0.05
CA GLU A 133 10.82 0.78 1.17
C GLU A 133 10.12 2.14 0.96
N SER A 134 9.08 2.40 1.75
CA SER A 134 8.56 3.75 1.99
C SER A 134 8.56 4.03 3.48
N LYS A 135 8.93 5.27 3.81
CA LYS A 135 8.86 5.83 5.14
C LYS A 135 7.61 6.68 5.28
#